data_AF-A0A915DLY0-F1
#
_entry.id   AF-A0A915DLY0-F1
#
_cell.length_a   1.000
_cell.length_b   1.000
_cell.length_c   1.000
_cell.angle_alpha   90.00
_cell.angle_beta   90.00
_cell.angle_gamma   90.00
#
_symmetry.space_group_name_H-M   'P 1'
#
loop_
_entity.id
_entity.type
_entity.pdbx_description
1 polymer ?
#
loop_
_entity_poly.entity_id
_entity_poly.type
_entity_poly.pdbx_seq_one_letter_code
_entity_poly.pdbx_strand_id
1 'polypeptide(L)'
;MTFSPKTRVLCLWRRQEDQVLMHKFYTKKCRHLYNYMKTAMERAASRGKVNIAGRDLGGEFPVHDIERNEGGLLQVRIDGIALLFANRQEFIDLSNIKKCNTFGGNMFVLEEFNHSKNHLIQRRYISSMADQICYAVLCVFSYVAAHRSGPNRTLLQGHSQAEIC
;
A
#
# COMPACT_ATOMS: atom_id res chain seq x y z
N MET A 1 0.47 2.46 -16.15
CA MET A 1 0.31 2.19 -17.59
C MET A 1 -0.80 1.16 -17.77
N THR A 2 -1.71 1.33 -18.72
CA THR A 2 -2.80 0.36 -19.03
C THR A 2 -2.95 0.15 -20.53
N PHE A 3 -3.41 -1.03 -20.95
CA PHE A 3 -3.63 -1.36 -22.36
C PHE A 3 -5.03 -1.93 -22.56
N SER A 4 -5.76 -1.42 -23.56
CA SER A 4 -7.05 -1.95 -23.99
C SER A 4 -6.89 -2.67 -25.34
N PRO A 5 -7.07 -4.01 -25.40
CA PRO A 5 -7.03 -4.77 -26.65
C PRO A 5 -8.16 -4.42 -27.61
N LYS A 6 -9.36 -4.12 -27.05
CA LYS A 6 -10.57 -3.80 -27.82
C LYS A 6 -10.43 -2.49 -28.59
N THR A 7 -9.92 -1.45 -27.93
CA THR A 7 -9.80 -0.10 -28.52
C THR A 7 -8.40 0.20 -29.04
N ARG A 8 -7.44 -0.73 -28.87
CA ARG A 8 -6.02 -0.57 -29.23
C ARG A 8 -5.42 0.73 -28.67
N VAL A 9 -5.75 1.04 -27.42
CA VAL A 9 -5.24 2.22 -26.71
C VAL A 9 -4.24 1.79 -25.66
N LEU A 10 -3.09 2.45 -25.63
CA LEU A 10 -2.13 2.41 -24.54
C LEU A 10 -2.23 3.72 -23.76
N CYS A 11 -2.54 3.64 -22.47
CA CYS A 11 -2.55 4.79 -21.58
C CYS A 11 -1.29 4.80 -20.70
N LEU A 12 -0.53 5.90 -20.75
CA LEU A 12 0.61 6.14 -19.89
C LEU A 12 0.25 7.25 -18.91
N TRP A 13 0.48 6.97 -17.62
CA TRP A 13 0.29 7.93 -16.55
C TRP A 13 1.66 8.45 -16.16
N ARG A 14 1.85 9.76 -16.21
CA ARG A 14 3.08 10.44 -15.83
C ARG A 14 2.74 11.44 -14.74
N ARG A 15 3.47 11.37 -13.62
CA ARG A 15 3.44 12.44 -12.62
C ARG A 15 4.44 13.51 -13.05
N GLN A 16 3.99 14.75 -13.13
CA GLN A 16 4.82 15.92 -13.33
C GLN A 16 4.50 16.88 -12.19
N GLU A 17 5.49 17.12 -11.34
CA GLU A 17 5.34 17.87 -10.08
C GLU A 17 4.21 17.27 -9.24
N ASP A 18 3.05 17.92 -9.20
CA ASP A 18 1.87 17.47 -8.44
C ASP A 18 0.65 17.12 -9.30
N GLN A 19 0.81 17.09 -10.63
CA GLN A 19 -0.25 16.69 -11.55
C GLN A 19 0.03 15.32 -12.15
N VAL A 20 -1.01 14.50 -12.24
CA VAL A 20 -0.97 13.22 -12.94
C VAL A 20 -1.57 13.40 -14.32
N LEU A 21 -0.71 13.36 -15.35
CA LEU A 21 -1.12 13.46 -16.74
C LEU A 21 -1.31 12.07 -17.35
N MET A 22 -2.42 11.90 -18.06
CA MET A 22 -2.70 10.69 -18.84
C MET A 22 -2.45 10.94 -20.33
N HIS A 23 -1.45 10.28 -20.89
CA HIS A 23 -1.19 10.25 -22.32
C HIS A 23 -1.81 9.00 -22.94
N LYS A 24 -2.62 9.18 -23.98
CA LYS A 24 -3.26 8.09 -24.74
C LYS A 24 -2.56 7.93 -26.08
N PHE A 25 -2.10 6.72 -26.37
CA PHE A 25 -1.45 6.37 -27.64
C PHE A 25 -2.31 5.38 -28.41
N TYR A 26 -2.49 5.67 -29.70
CA TYR A 26 -3.28 4.85 -30.63
C TYR A 26 -2.34 4.35 -31.72
N THR A 27 -2.09 3.05 -31.76
CA THR A 27 -1.29 2.43 -32.83
C THR A 27 -1.71 0.99 -33.10
N LYS A 28 -1.57 0.56 -34.37
CA LYS A 28 -1.82 -0.82 -34.80
C LYS A 28 -0.93 -1.83 -34.05
N LYS A 29 0.23 -1.38 -33.54
CA LYS A 29 1.18 -2.20 -32.76
C LYS A 29 1.08 -2.00 -31.24
N CYS A 30 -0.03 -1.50 -30.70
CA CYS A 30 -0.17 -1.18 -29.27
C CYS A 30 0.15 -2.35 -28.33
N ARG A 31 -0.20 -3.59 -28.70
CA ARG A 31 0.14 -4.78 -27.90
C ARG A 31 1.64 -5.00 -27.79
N HIS A 32 2.36 -4.88 -28.90
CA HIS A 32 3.82 -4.98 -28.91
C HIS A 32 4.45 -3.86 -28.09
N LEU A 33 3.99 -2.62 -28.28
CA LEU A 33 4.49 -1.46 -27.53
C LEU A 33 4.29 -1.62 -26.02
N TYR A 34 3.08 -2.02 -25.58
CA TYR A 34 2.79 -2.31 -24.18
C TYR A 34 3.74 -3.37 -23.61
N ASN A 35 3.94 -4.49 -24.32
CA ASN A 35 4.82 -5.56 -23.87
C ASN A 35 6.28 -5.09 -23.77
N TYR A 36 6.80 -4.37 -24.77
CA TYR A 36 8.15 -3.82 -24.74
C TYR A 36 8.35 -2.88 -23.55
N MET A 37 7.40 -1.96 -23.31
CA MET A 37 7.47 -1.03 -22.19
C MET A 37 7.37 -1.76 -20.85
N LYS A 38 6.45 -2.73 -20.71
CA LYS A 38 6.32 -3.57 -19.51
C LYS A 38 7.64 -4.29 -19.19
N THR A 39 8.20 -5.00 -20.17
CA THR A 39 9.46 -5.74 -19.99
C THR A 39 10.65 -4.80 -19.73
N ALA A 40 10.68 -3.63 -20.36
CA ALA A 40 11.70 -2.61 -20.07
C ALA A 40 11.59 -2.09 -18.62
N MET A 41 10.36 -1.81 -18.15
CA MET A 41 10.11 -1.38 -16.78
C MET A 41 10.48 -2.47 -15.77
N GLU A 42 10.12 -3.73 -16.03
CA GLU A 42 10.50 -4.88 -15.19
C GLU A 42 12.02 -5.06 -15.12
N ARG A 43 12.72 -4.95 -16.26
CA ARG A 43 14.20 -5.00 -16.31
C ARG A 43 14.86 -3.82 -15.62
N ALA A 44 14.26 -2.63 -15.68
CA ALA A 44 14.78 -1.46 -15.00
C ALA A 44 14.56 -1.55 -13.48
N ALA A 45 13.42 -2.10 -13.05
CA ALA A 45 13.11 -2.40 -11.66
C ALA A 45 14.07 -3.46 -11.08
N SER A 46 14.36 -4.54 -11.82
CA SER A 46 15.29 -5.58 -11.37
C SER A 46 16.74 -5.10 -11.25
N ARG A 47 17.13 -4.10 -12.03
CA ARG A 47 18.47 -3.46 -11.95
C ARG A 47 18.56 -2.39 -10.86
N GLY A 48 17.47 -2.11 -10.15
CA GLY A 48 17.39 -1.10 -9.10
C GLY A 48 17.70 0.33 -9.52
N LYS A 49 17.68 0.61 -10.83
CA LYS A 49 17.96 1.94 -11.40
C LYS A 49 16.72 2.80 -11.62
N VAL A 50 15.53 2.27 -11.33
CA VAL A 50 14.32 3.09 -11.26
C VAL A 50 14.18 3.51 -9.80
N ASN A 51 14.52 4.77 -9.51
CA ASN A 51 13.91 5.47 -8.38
C ASN A 51 12.43 5.61 -8.69
N ILE A 52 11.68 4.53 -8.42
CA ILE A 52 10.26 4.67 -8.12
C ILE A 52 10.30 5.41 -6.80
N ALA A 53 10.03 6.72 -6.80
CA ALA A 53 9.72 7.41 -5.56
C ALA A 53 8.65 6.57 -4.85
N GLY A 54 9.00 5.92 -3.73
CA GLY A 54 8.20 4.83 -3.14
C GLY A 54 8.89 3.46 -3.07
N ARG A 55 10.23 3.38 -3.17
CA ARG A 55 10.97 2.16 -2.80
C ARG A 55 10.92 1.86 -1.30
N ASP A 56 10.56 2.86 -0.49
CA ASP A 56 10.07 2.62 0.86
C ASP A 56 8.61 2.16 0.75
N LEU A 57 8.40 0.85 0.69
CA LEU A 57 7.08 0.23 0.89
C LEU A 57 6.70 0.44 2.36
N GLY A 58 6.33 1.68 2.68
CA GLY A 58 6.25 2.17 4.04
C GLY A 58 6.22 3.69 4.11
N GLY A 59 6.43 4.19 5.32
CA GLY A 59 6.46 5.62 5.60
C GLY A 59 6.26 5.85 7.08
N GLU A 60 6.81 6.96 7.58
CA GLU A 60 6.61 7.41 8.95
C GLU A 60 5.66 8.61 8.94
N PHE A 61 4.60 8.51 9.70
CA PHE A 61 3.52 9.47 9.69
C PHE A 61 3.24 9.96 11.11
N PRO A 62 3.15 11.29 11.34
CA PRO A 62 2.70 11.81 12.61
C PRO A 62 1.23 11.47 12.83
N VAL A 63 0.92 10.91 13.99
CA VAL A 63 -0.43 10.50 14.39
C VAL A 63 -0.73 10.92 15.83
N HIS A 64 -2.01 11.12 16.13
CA HIS A 64 -2.52 11.30 17.49
C HIS A 64 -3.53 10.20 17.81
N ASP A 65 -3.24 9.38 18.81
CA ASP A 65 -4.11 8.31 19.29
C ASP A 65 -5.30 8.92 20.05
N ILE A 66 -6.52 8.70 19.55
CA ILE A 66 -7.73 9.29 20.14
C ILE A 66 -8.08 8.63 21.47
N GLU A 67 -7.88 7.33 21.62
CA GLU A 67 -8.29 6.60 22.82
C GLU A 67 -7.44 6.96 24.02
N ARG A 68 -6.14 7.19 23.77
CA ARG A 68 -5.17 7.52 24.82
C ARG A 68 -4.81 9.00 24.88
N ASN A 69 -5.24 9.78 23.90
CA ASN A 69 -4.91 11.18 23.76
C ASN A 69 -3.39 11.44 23.73
N GLU A 70 -2.64 10.61 23.01
CA GLU A 70 -1.18 10.68 22.89
C GLU A 70 -0.72 10.90 21.44
N GLY A 71 0.23 11.82 21.24
CA GLY A 71 0.90 12.03 19.96
C GLY A 71 2.07 11.06 19.76
N GLY A 72 2.26 10.59 18.53
CA GLY A 72 3.33 9.65 18.17
C GLY A 72 3.57 9.55 16.66
N LEU A 73 4.35 8.54 16.28
CA LEU A 73 4.66 8.18 14.91
C LEU A 73 4.08 6.82 14.58
N LEU A 74 3.44 6.72 13.42
CA LEU A 74 3.01 5.48 12.81
C LEU A 74 3.96 5.16 11.66
N GLN A 75 4.73 4.09 11.79
CA GLN A 75 5.64 3.60 10.77
C GLN A 75 5.02 2.40 10.07
N VAL A 76 4.70 2.56 8.79
CA VAL A 76 4.27 1.46 7.93
C VAL A 76 5.51 0.70 7.45
N ARG A 77 5.52 -0.61 7.62
CA ARG A 77 6.60 -1.52 7.22
C ARG A 77 6.05 -2.68 6.39
N ILE A 78 6.94 -3.43 5.74
CA ILE A 78 6.58 -4.60 4.94
C ILE A 78 5.94 -5.74 5.76
N ASP A 79 6.26 -5.82 7.04
CA ASP A 79 5.83 -6.85 7.98
C ASP A 79 4.68 -6.41 8.90
N GLY A 80 4.31 -5.13 8.90
CA GLY A 80 3.25 -4.62 9.77
C GLY A 80 3.28 -3.10 9.97
N ILE A 81 2.74 -2.65 11.09
CA ILE A 81 2.70 -1.25 11.50
C ILE A 81 3.35 -1.12 12.87
N ALA A 82 4.38 -0.28 12.98
CA ALA A 82 4.95 0.11 14.26
C ALA A 82 4.34 1.45 14.72
N LEU A 83 3.97 1.52 15.98
CA LEU A 83 3.46 2.71 16.65
C LEU A 83 4.47 3.14 17.70
N LEU A 84 5.01 4.35 17.58
CA LEU A 84 6.01 4.91 18.46
C LEU A 84 5.45 6.16 19.15
N PHE A 85 5.15 6.04 20.45
CA PHE A 85 4.72 7.12 21.33
C PHE A 85 5.82 7.41 22.35
N ALA A 86 5.71 8.52 23.09
CA ALA A 86 6.74 8.99 24.02
C ALA A 86 7.23 7.91 25.01
N ASN A 87 6.31 7.11 25.58
CA ASN A 87 6.63 6.08 26.58
C ASN A 87 6.22 4.67 26.15
N ARG A 88 5.83 4.49 24.89
CA ARG A 88 5.22 3.25 24.42
C ARG A 88 5.59 2.97 22.99
N GLN A 89 6.03 1.74 22.74
CA GLN A 89 6.21 1.23 21.40
C GLN A 89 5.37 -0.03 21.24
N GLU A 90 4.54 -0.07 20.20
CA GLU A 90 3.74 -1.23 19.86
C GLU A 90 3.98 -1.62 18.41
N PHE A 91 3.90 -2.92 18.11
CA PHE A 91 4.00 -3.43 16.76
C PHE A 91 2.78 -4.29 16.47
N ILE A 92 2.14 -4.03 15.33
CA ILE A 92 0.98 -4.76 14.84
C ILE A 92 1.43 -5.51 13.59
N ASP A 93 1.54 -6.83 13.69
CA ASP A 93 1.85 -7.69 12.55
C ASP A 93 0.81 -7.54 11.44
N LEU A 94 1.29 -7.56 10.20
CA LEU A 94 0.44 -7.46 9.01
C LEU A 94 -0.64 -8.55 8.97
N SER A 95 -0.41 -9.73 9.56
CA SER A 95 -1.39 -10.82 9.67
C SER A 95 -2.58 -10.51 10.58
N ASN A 96 -2.36 -9.63 11.55
CA ASN A 96 -3.33 -9.28 12.57
C ASN A 96 -4.23 -8.14 12.08
N ILE A 97 -3.75 -7.32 11.14
CA ILE A 97 -4.53 -6.26 10.51
C ILE A 97 -5.63 -6.88 9.65
N LYS A 98 -6.88 -6.52 9.93
CA LYS A 98 -8.06 -7.00 9.20
C LYS A 98 -8.59 -5.96 8.23
N LYS A 99 -8.60 -4.70 8.67
CA LYS A 99 -9.14 -3.59 7.91
C LYS A 99 -8.44 -2.30 8.30
N CYS A 100 -8.28 -1.41 7.33
CA CYS A 100 -7.95 -0.02 7.59
C CYS A 100 -8.76 0.87 6.66
N ASN A 101 -9.15 2.06 7.12
CA ASN A 101 -9.82 3.06 6.30
C ASN A 101 -9.51 4.47 6.81
N THR A 102 -9.98 5.47 6.07
CA THR A 102 -9.96 6.86 6.50
C THR A 102 -11.38 7.36 6.75
N PHE A 103 -11.53 8.27 7.72
CA PHE A 103 -12.80 8.90 8.07
C PHE A 103 -12.59 10.41 8.17
N GLY A 104 -13.46 11.19 7.53
CA GLY A 104 -13.40 12.65 7.58
C GLY A 104 -12.12 13.27 6.99
N GLY A 105 -11.30 12.51 6.25
CA GLY A 105 -10.06 12.95 5.59
C GLY A 105 -8.86 13.16 6.52
N ASN A 106 -9.05 13.20 7.84
CA ASN A 106 -7.97 13.42 8.82
C ASN A 106 -7.89 12.33 9.90
N MET A 107 -8.71 11.29 9.82
CA MET A 107 -8.66 10.17 10.76
C MET A 107 -8.35 8.89 10.01
N PHE A 108 -7.34 8.16 10.48
CA PHE A 108 -7.00 6.81 10.08
C PHE A 108 -7.55 5.84 11.12
N VAL A 109 -8.32 4.84 10.68
CA VAL A 109 -8.88 3.80 11.54
C VAL A 109 -8.30 2.47 11.14
N LEU A 110 -7.83 1.71 12.12
CA LEU A 110 -7.18 0.41 11.96
C LEU A 110 -7.90 -0.63 12.81
N GLU A 111 -8.38 -1.70 12.20
CA GLU A 111 -8.91 -2.87 12.90
C GLU A 111 -7.87 -4.00 12.90
N GLU A 112 -7.45 -4.39 14.09
CA GLU A 112 -6.55 -5.51 14.33
C GLU A 112 -7.24 -6.62 15.13
N PHE A 113 -6.80 -7.86 14.93
CA PHE A 113 -7.19 -8.98 15.76
C PHE A 113 -6.13 -9.23 16.84
N ASN A 114 -6.48 -9.02 18.09
CA ASN A 114 -5.58 -9.26 19.21
C ASN A 114 -5.68 -10.71 19.66
N HIS A 115 -4.66 -11.51 19.35
CA HIS A 115 -4.60 -12.92 19.72
C HIS A 115 -4.56 -13.16 21.23
N SER A 116 -3.96 -12.26 22.02
CA SER A 116 -3.86 -12.40 23.48
C SER A 116 -5.19 -12.22 24.19
N LYS A 117 -6.08 -11.39 23.64
CA LYS A 117 -7.39 -11.11 24.23
C LYS A 117 -8.56 -11.68 23.42
N ASN A 118 -8.26 -12.39 22.33
CA ASN A 118 -9.18 -13.05 21.41
C ASN A 118 -10.35 -12.16 20.94
N HIS A 119 -10.07 -10.89 20.63
CA HIS A 119 -11.07 -9.95 20.12
C HIS A 119 -10.49 -8.97 19.08
N LEU A 120 -11.39 -8.38 18.31
CA LEU A 120 -11.08 -7.30 17.37
C LEU A 120 -10.95 -5.97 18.12
N ILE A 121 -9.84 -5.29 17.90
CA ILE A 121 -9.55 -3.96 18.42
C ILE A 121 -9.59 -2.98 17.26
N GLN A 122 -10.37 -1.91 17.40
CA GLN A 122 -10.43 -0.81 16.44
C GLN A 122 -9.70 0.40 17.02
N ARG A 123 -8.58 0.78 16.42
CA ARG A 123 -7.76 1.92 16.83
C ARG A 123 -8.04 3.11 15.92
N ARG A 124 -8.08 4.33 16.48
CA ARG A 124 -8.35 5.56 15.74
C ARG A 124 -7.23 6.57 15.96
N TYR A 125 -6.70 7.07 14.84
CA TYR A 125 -5.56 7.97 14.80
C TYR A 125 -5.91 9.22 14.01
N ILE A 126 -5.73 10.41 14.59
CA ILE A 126 -5.85 11.67 13.86
C ILE A 126 -4.51 11.96 13.17
N SER A 127 -4.54 12.24 11.88
CA SER A 127 -3.39 12.66 11.08
C SER A 127 -3.84 13.44 9.85
N SER A 128 -3.16 14.54 9.52
CA SER A 128 -3.34 15.21 8.23
C SER A 128 -2.90 14.37 7.04
N MET A 129 -2.21 13.25 7.30
CA MET A 129 -1.71 12.31 6.30
C MET A 129 -2.51 11.01 6.28
N ALA A 130 -3.73 10.97 6.83
CA ALA A 130 -4.55 9.76 6.96
C ALA A 130 -4.67 8.97 5.63
N ASP A 131 -4.92 9.65 4.52
CA ASP A 131 -5.02 9.02 3.20
C ASP A 131 -3.69 8.43 2.72
N GLN A 132 -2.57 9.09 3.04
CA GLN A 132 -1.23 8.59 2.70
C GLN A 132 -0.87 7.36 3.54
N ILE A 133 -1.25 7.33 4.81
CA ILE A 133 -1.11 6.16 5.68
C ILE A 133 -1.89 4.98 5.09
N CYS A 134 -3.18 5.20 4.77
CA CYS A 134 -4.03 4.15 4.21
C CYS A 134 -3.49 3.63 2.87
N TYR A 135 -3.01 4.53 2.01
CA TYR A 135 -2.36 4.16 0.75
C TYR A 135 -1.09 3.33 0.97
N ALA A 136 -0.22 3.73 1.90
CA ALA A 136 1.00 3.00 2.23
C ALA A 136 0.71 1.58 2.71
N VAL A 137 -0.28 1.42 3.60
CA VAL A 137 -0.72 0.10 4.09
C VAL A 137 -1.27 -0.75 2.94
N LEU A 138 -2.09 -0.17 2.05
CA LEU A 138 -2.61 -0.86 0.87
C LEU A 138 -1.49 -1.31 -0.10
N CYS A 139 -0.45 -0.49 -0.27
CA CYS A 139 0.72 -0.84 -1.07
C CYS A 139 1.47 -2.04 -0.48
N VAL A 140 1.64 -2.09 0.85
CA VAL A 140 2.24 -3.25 1.54
C VAL A 140 1.41 -4.51 1.32
N PHE A 141 0.09 -4.46 1.52
CA PHE A 141 -0.79 -5.60 1.27
C PHE A 141 -0.70 -6.09 -0.17
N SER A 142 -0.72 -5.15 -1.13
CA SER A 142 -0.61 -5.46 -2.56
C SER A 142 0.72 -6.13 -2.90
N TYR A 143 1.82 -5.62 -2.33
CA TYR A 143 3.15 -6.19 -2.52
C TYR A 143 3.24 -7.62 -1.97
N VAL A 144 2.76 -7.83 -0.75
CA VAL A 144 2.78 -9.15 -0.10
C VAL A 144 1.91 -10.15 -0.87
N ALA A 145 0.73 -9.74 -1.33
CA ALA A 145 -0.15 -10.58 -2.16
C ALA A 145 0.49 -10.95 -3.51
N ALA A 146 1.15 -9.99 -4.16
CA ALA A 146 1.88 -10.24 -5.42
C ALA A 146 3.08 -11.17 -5.22
N HIS A 147 3.84 -11.02 -4.13
CA HIS A 147 4.94 -11.93 -3.79
C HIS A 147 4.47 -13.35 -3.48
N ARG A 148 3.30 -13.51 -2.87
CA ARG A 148 2.66 -14.82 -2.62
C ARG A 148 2.17 -15.51 -3.90
N SER A 149 2.16 -14.81 -5.05
CA SER A 149 1.71 -15.36 -6.34
C SER A 149 2.86 -15.85 -7.25
N GLY A 150 4.11 -15.86 -6.75
CA GLY A 150 5.25 -16.48 -7.42
C GLY A 150 5.29 -18.02 -7.29
N PRO A 151 6.06 -18.74 -8.12
CA PRO A 151 5.99 -20.20 -8.24
C PRO A 151 6.53 -20.99 -7.04
N ASN A 152 6.98 -20.35 -5.95
CA ASN A 152 7.46 -21.04 -4.75
C ASN A 152 6.44 -20.97 -3.61
N ARG A 153 5.59 -22.01 -3.56
CA ARG A 153 4.72 -22.32 -2.42
C ARG A 153 5.52 -23.05 -1.34
N THR A 154 5.57 -22.49 -0.13
CA THR A 154 5.25 -23.26 1.09
C THR A 154 4.91 -22.33 2.25
N LEU A 155 3.80 -22.64 2.91
CA LEU A 155 3.38 -22.21 4.26
C LEU A 155 3.00 -20.74 4.44
N LEU A 156 1.70 -20.45 4.33
CA LEU A 156 0.82 -20.13 5.47
C LEU A 156 -0.59 -19.94 4.92
N GLN A 157 -1.38 -21.00 5.05
CA GLN A 157 -2.83 -21.01 4.83
C GLN A 157 -3.49 -20.30 6.00
N GLY A 158 -4.25 -19.24 5.71
CA GLY A 158 -5.06 -18.55 6.70
C GLY A 158 -5.99 -17.60 5.98
N HIS A 159 -7.23 -18.04 5.80
CA HIS A 159 -8.32 -17.25 5.23
C HIS A 159 -8.40 -15.87 5.90
N SER A 160 -8.29 -14.80 5.11
CA SER A 160 -8.95 -13.53 5.43
C SER A 160 -9.10 -12.77 4.13
N GLN A 161 -10.30 -12.80 3.56
CA GLN A 161 -10.73 -11.79 2.61
C GLN A 161 -10.72 -10.48 3.39
N ALA A 162 -9.76 -9.60 3.10
CA ALA A 162 -9.86 -8.21 3.51
C ALA A 162 -10.85 -7.56 2.54
N GLU A 163 -12.05 -7.23 3.03
CA GLU A 163 -12.98 -6.37 2.30
C GLU A 163 -12.43 -4.95 2.33
N ILE A 164 -11.95 -4.52 1.17
CA ILE A 164 -11.48 -3.16 0.90
C ILE A 164 -12.73 -2.36 0.51
N CYS A 165 -13.18 -1.46 1.39
CA CYS A 165 -14.18 -0.44 1.06
C CYS A 165 -13.48 0.80 0.50
#